data_AF-A0ABD0AJV0-F1
#
_entry.id   AF-A0ABD0AJV0-F1
#
_cell.length_a   1.000
_cell.length_b   1.000
_cell.length_c   1.000
_cell.angle_alpha   90.00
_cell.angle_beta   90.00
_cell.angle_gamma   90.00
#
_symmetry.space_group_name_H-M   'P 1'
#
loop_
_entity.id
_entity.type
_entity.pdbx_description
1 polymer ?
#
loop_
_entity_poly.entity_id
_entity_poly.type
_entity_poly.pdbx_seq_one_letter_code
_entity_poly.pdbx_strand_id
1 'polypeptide(L)'
;MTQVTMLSASQISRLLANSDATTLLVVGTGSQAPYQIMAQLCVLPKVTQVLLANPRNAKKAQAAAAQMSMTLEKLLSQTIRATNSVVAGLIDHRLSEVEFTGVTDLPAAVQRSQVIVTATPATKLLIQADWVQPGTHLNAIGADMEGKQELDAKLFQRAQAYTDDVPQASEVGEI
;
A
#
# COMPACT_ATOMS: atom_id res chain seq x y z
N MET A 1 -22.93 0.70 -5.71
CA MET A 1 -22.00 1.09 -6.79
C MET A 1 -20.60 0.75 -6.31
N THR A 2 -19.88 -0.08 -7.07
CA THR A 2 -18.56 -0.61 -6.73
C THR A 2 -17.51 0.45 -7.02
N GLN A 3 -16.97 1.13 -6.00
CA GLN A 3 -15.92 2.12 -6.19
C GLN A 3 -14.57 1.45 -5.86
N VAL A 4 -13.82 1.12 -6.90
CA VAL A 4 -12.40 0.76 -6.80
C VAL A 4 -11.64 1.98 -7.30
N THR A 5 -10.72 2.51 -6.51
CA THR A 5 -10.03 3.77 -6.83
C THR A 5 -8.53 3.56 -6.86
N MET A 6 -7.84 3.98 -7.92
CA MET A 6 -6.40 3.72 -8.12
C MET A 6 -5.59 5.01 -8.17
N LEU A 7 -4.59 5.22 -7.30
CA LEU A 7 -3.70 6.42 -7.34
C LEU A 7 -2.48 6.42 -6.39
N SER A 8 -1.40 7.15 -6.76
CA SER A 8 -0.02 7.14 -6.23
C SER A 8 0.31 7.92 -4.94
N ALA A 9 -0.64 8.57 -4.23
CA ALA A 9 -0.32 9.38 -3.04
C ALA A 9 -1.27 9.17 -1.85
N SER A 10 -0.74 9.08 -0.62
CA SER A 10 -1.53 8.83 0.60
C SER A 10 -2.58 9.91 0.90
N GLN A 11 -2.33 11.16 0.50
CA GLN A 11 -3.31 12.24 0.62
C GLN A 11 -4.63 11.93 -0.09
N ILE A 12 -4.57 11.08 -1.13
CA ILE A 12 -5.73 10.67 -1.91
C ILE A 12 -6.43 9.50 -1.24
N SER A 13 -5.70 8.60 -0.58
CA SER A 13 -6.31 7.58 0.27
C SER A 13 -7.16 8.22 1.37
N ARG A 14 -6.78 9.39 1.90
CA ARG A 14 -7.65 10.17 2.81
C ARG A 14 -9.00 10.55 2.19
N LEU A 15 -9.03 10.83 0.89
CA LEU A 15 -10.19 11.36 0.18
C LEU A 15 -11.05 10.25 -0.45
N LEU A 16 -10.43 9.17 -0.92
CA LEU A 16 -11.04 8.19 -1.80
C LEU A 16 -11.09 6.77 -1.21
N ALA A 17 -10.30 6.47 -0.18
CA ALA A 17 -10.41 5.18 0.49
C ALA A 17 -11.59 5.19 1.47
N ASN A 18 -12.14 4.01 1.73
CA ASN A 18 -13.14 3.85 2.77
C ASN A 18 -12.55 4.28 4.14
N SER A 19 -13.16 5.27 4.80
CA SER A 19 -12.72 5.76 6.11
C SER A 19 -12.79 4.71 7.21
N ASP A 20 -13.56 3.64 7.00
CA ASP A 20 -13.69 2.48 7.88
C ASP A 20 -12.71 1.34 7.56
N ALA A 21 -11.76 1.56 6.64
CA ALA A 21 -10.73 0.58 6.33
C ALA A 21 -9.90 0.22 7.57
N THR A 22 -9.80 -1.07 7.86
CA THR A 22 -9.01 -1.60 8.98
C THR A 22 -7.78 -2.37 8.52
N THR A 23 -7.78 -2.84 7.27
CA THR A 23 -6.73 -3.69 6.70
C THR A 23 -6.08 -3.05 5.48
N LEU A 24 -4.77 -2.83 5.58
CA LEU A 24 -3.88 -2.39 4.50
C LEU A 24 -3.04 -3.58 4.03
N LEU A 25 -2.95 -3.79 2.72
CA LEU A 25 -1.95 -4.67 2.10
C LEU A 25 -0.90 -3.84 1.37
N VAL A 26 0.37 -4.17 1.59
CA VAL A 26 1.49 -3.63 0.83
C VAL A 26 2.18 -4.76 0.08
N VAL A 27 2.14 -4.69 -1.24
CA VAL A 27 2.77 -5.64 -2.16
C VAL A 27 4.08 -5.05 -2.64
N GLY A 28 5.17 -5.66 -2.20
CA GLY A 28 6.52 -5.11 -2.33
C GLY A 28 7.11 -4.80 -0.97
N THR A 29 8.26 -5.39 -0.68
CA THR A 29 8.98 -5.19 0.60
C THR A 29 10.32 -4.50 0.37
N GLY A 30 10.36 -3.60 -0.62
CA GLY A 30 11.53 -2.81 -0.98
C GLY A 30 11.68 -1.57 -0.11
N SER A 31 12.57 -0.66 -0.51
CA SER A 31 12.88 0.58 0.21
C SER A 31 11.69 1.53 0.37
N GLN A 32 10.70 1.47 -0.54
CA GLN A 32 9.50 2.31 -0.49
C GLN A 32 8.47 1.82 0.54
N ALA A 33 8.48 0.53 0.89
CA ALA A 33 7.43 -0.06 1.71
C ALA A 33 7.22 0.64 3.07
N PRO A 34 8.27 0.97 3.86
CA PRO A 34 8.08 1.67 5.13
C PRO A 34 7.43 3.06 4.97
N TYR A 35 7.82 3.81 3.94
CA TYR A 35 7.25 5.13 3.68
C TYR A 35 5.78 5.05 3.28
N GLN A 36 5.44 4.09 2.41
CA GLN A 36 4.05 3.87 2.00
C GLN A 36 3.18 3.43 3.17
N ILE A 37 3.66 2.50 4.00
CA ILE A 37 2.95 2.09 5.22
C ILE A 37 2.67 3.29 6.13
N MET A 38 3.70 4.07 6.45
CA MET A 38 3.52 5.21 7.34
C MET A 38 2.55 6.23 6.76
N ALA A 39 2.71 6.56 5.49
CA ALA A 39 1.86 7.53 4.80
C ALA A 39 0.38 7.12 4.87
N GLN A 40 0.09 5.82 4.72
CA GLN A 40 -1.26 5.28 4.87
C GLN A 40 -1.75 5.30 6.33
N LEU A 41 -0.93 4.90 7.30
CA LEU A 41 -1.30 4.93 8.73
C LEU A 41 -1.61 6.33 9.24
N CYS A 42 -0.98 7.38 8.68
CA CYS A 42 -1.23 8.78 8.99
C CYS A 42 -2.59 9.31 8.50
N VAL A 43 -3.14 8.71 7.45
CA VAL A 43 -4.36 9.20 6.79
C VAL A 43 -5.54 8.25 6.97
N LEU A 44 -5.29 7.00 7.37
CA LEU A 44 -6.26 5.97 7.66
C LEU A 44 -6.14 5.55 9.13
N PRO A 45 -6.78 6.29 10.06
CA PRO A 45 -6.59 6.09 11.50
C PRO A 45 -7.14 4.76 12.01
N LYS A 46 -8.07 4.13 11.27
CA LYS A 46 -8.68 2.84 11.64
C LYS A 46 -7.91 1.62 11.16
N VAL A 47 -6.87 1.79 10.33
CA VAL A 47 -6.04 0.67 9.88
C VAL A 47 -5.18 0.17 11.03
N THR A 48 -5.45 -1.04 11.51
CA THR A 48 -4.66 -1.68 12.58
C THR A 48 -4.00 -2.96 12.11
N GLN A 49 -4.32 -3.42 10.90
CA GLN A 49 -3.76 -4.62 10.29
C GLN A 49 -3.00 -4.24 9.02
N VAL A 50 -1.69 -4.50 8.98
CA VAL A 50 -0.84 -4.27 7.81
C VAL A 50 -0.27 -5.59 7.33
N LEU A 51 -0.69 -6.00 6.15
CA LEU A 51 -0.23 -7.20 5.47
C LEU A 51 0.92 -6.83 4.54
N LEU A 52 2.01 -7.59 4.59
CA LEU A 52 3.13 -7.44 3.68
C LEU A 52 3.21 -8.67 2.78
N ALA A 53 3.21 -8.45 1.49
CA ALA A 53 3.44 -9.48 0.49
C ALA A 53 4.72 -9.19 -0.28
N ASN A 54 5.50 -10.23 -0.56
CA ASN A 54 6.59 -10.17 -1.51
C ASN A 54 6.32 -11.19 -2.61
N PRO A 55 5.92 -10.76 -3.82
CA PRO A 55 5.55 -11.67 -4.91
C PRO A 55 6.62 -12.68 -5.31
N ARG A 56 7.90 -12.39 -5.02
CA ARG A 56 9.03 -13.25 -5.39
C ARG A 56 9.45 -14.18 -4.26
N ASN A 57 9.17 -13.83 -3.00
CA ASN A 57 9.66 -14.60 -1.85
C ASN A 57 8.86 -14.32 -0.57
N ALA A 58 7.98 -15.25 -0.20
CA ALA A 58 7.15 -15.13 1.00
C ALA A 58 7.95 -15.02 2.31
N LYS A 59 9.14 -15.64 2.40
CA LYS A 59 10.01 -15.49 3.59
C LYS A 59 10.52 -14.07 3.75
N LYS A 60 10.78 -13.35 2.65
CA LYS A 60 11.12 -11.92 2.69
C LYS A 60 9.94 -11.08 3.20
N ALA A 61 8.71 -11.47 2.87
CA ALA A 61 7.52 -10.81 3.39
C ALA A 61 7.39 -10.96 4.92
N GLN A 62 7.58 -12.17 5.42
CA GLN A 62 7.59 -12.47 6.85
C GLN A 62 8.71 -11.74 7.60
N ALA A 63 9.93 -11.76 7.06
CA ALA A 63 11.06 -11.03 7.64
C ALA A 63 10.80 -9.52 7.65
N ALA A 64 10.28 -8.95 6.56
CA ALA A 64 9.96 -7.53 6.48
C ALA A 64 8.87 -7.13 7.50
N ALA A 65 7.83 -7.94 7.66
CA ALA A 65 6.78 -7.70 8.66
C ALA A 65 7.34 -7.74 10.09
N ALA A 66 8.15 -8.74 10.43
CA ALA A 66 8.72 -8.91 11.76
C ALA A 66 9.61 -7.73 12.19
N GLN A 67 10.22 -7.02 11.25
CA GLN A 67 11.07 -5.86 11.52
C GLN A 67 10.39 -4.51 11.25
N MET A 68 9.13 -4.48 10.80
CA MET A 68 8.53 -3.27 10.25
C MET A 68 8.37 -2.17 11.31
N SER A 69 7.87 -2.49 12.51
CA SER A 69 7.73 -1.52 13.60
C SER A 69 9.06 -0.86 13.93
N MET A 70 10.12 -1.67 14.13
CA MET A 70 11.47 -1.16 14.40
C MET A 70 12.02 -0.32 13.23
N THR A 71 11.71 -0.72 11.99
CA THR A 71 12.13 0.03 10.79
C THR A 71 11.46 1.40 10.74
N LEU A 72 10.15 1.47 11.02
CA LEU A 72 9.39 2.72 11.04
C LEU A 72 9.83 3.63 12.18
N GLU A 73 10.02 3.09 13.39
CA GLU A 73 10.56 3.83 14.53
C GLU A 73 11.94 4.43 14.21
N LYS A 74 12.82 3.65 13.59
CA LYS A 74 14.15 4.11 13.20
C LYS A 74 14.09 5.18 12.10
N LEU A 75 13.31 4.95 11.04
CA LEU A 75 13.27 5.87 9.90
C LEU A 75 12.57 7.19 10.23
N LEU A 76 11.48 7.12 11.01
CA LEU A 76 10.53 8.22 11.13
C LEU A 76 10.56 8.80 12.52
N SER A 77 10.44 7.99 13.57
CA SER A 77 10.48 8.52 14.93
C SER A 77 11.86 9.08 15.28
N GLN A 78 12.99 8.52 14.85
CA GLN A 78 14.30 9.13 15.16
C GLN A 78 14.53 10.46 14.42
N THR A 79 14.17 10.52 13.14
CA THR A 79 14.27 11.74 12.33
C THR A 79 13.33 12.83 12.86
N ILE A 80 12.12 12.46 13.28
CA ILE A 80 11.12 13.38 13.83
C ILE A 80 11.42 13.73 15.29
N ARG A 81 11.94 12.83 16.13
CA ARG A 81 12.34 13.16 17.51
C ARG A 81 13.39 14.26 17.56
N ALA A 82 14.30 14.28 16.58
CA ALA A 82 15.28 15.34 16.45
C ALA A 82 14.65 16.72 16.16
N THR A 83 13.40 16.76 15.69
CA THR A 83 12.71 17.98 15.24
C THR A 83 11.44 18.32 16.04
N ASN A 84 10.73 17.33 16.61
CA ASN A 84 9.50 17.48 17.38
C ASN A 84 9.17 16.23 18.23
N SER A 85 9.28 16.33 19.56
CA SER A 85 9.03 15.23 20.50
C SER A 85 7.56 14.81 20.60
N VAL A 86 6.61 15.73 20.36
CA VAL A 86 5.17 15.44 20.40
C VAL A 86 4.76 14.55 19.24
N VAL A 87 5.20 14.90 18.03
CA VAL A 87 4.90 14.10 16.83
C VAL A 87 5.51 12.71 16.94
N ALA A 88 6.71 12.59 17.51
CA ALA A 88 7.31 11.29 17.76
C ALA A 88 6.45 10.42 18.70
N GLY A 89 5.93 10.98 19.80
CA GLY A 89 5.05 10.26 20.71
C GLY A 89 3.75 9.79 20.05
N LEU A 90 3.17 10.60 19.16
CA LEU A 90 1.98 10.21 18.37
C LEU A 90 2.27 9.05 17.43
N ILE A 91 3.45 9.05 16.79
CA ILE A 91 3.87 7.97 15.90
C ILE A 91 4.09 6.69 16.69
N ASP A 92 4.80 6.76 17.83
CA ASP A 92 5.04 5.58 18.67
C ASP A 92 3.73 4.95 19.14
N HIS A 93 2.81 5.79 19.62
CA HIS A 93 1.48 5.32 20.02
C HIS A 93 0.75 4.68 18.84
N ARG A 94 0.77 5.33 17.66
CA ARG A 94 0.13 4.78 16.46
C ARG A 94 0.71 3.42 16.06
N LEU A 95 2.03 3.27 16.08
CA LEU A 95 2.70 2.01 15.73
C LEU A 95 2.41 0.90 16.75
N SER A 96 2.15 1.24 18.01
CA SER A 96 1.78 0.26 19.05
C SER A 96 0.40 -0.39 18.82
N GLU A 97 -0.46 0.23 18.02
CA GLU A 97 -1.80 -0.27 17.68
C GLU A 97 -1.84 -1.08 16.38
N VAL A 98 -0.72 -1.19 15.68
CA VAL A 98 -0.65 -1.79 14.34
C VAL A 98 0.06 -3.13 14.40
N GLU A 99 -0.61 -4.15 13.88
CA GLU A 99 -0.05 -5.47 13.65
C GLU A 99 0.50 -5.59 12.23
N PHE A 100 1.72 -6.10 12.10
CA PHE A 100 2.35 -6.38 10.81
C PHE A 100 2.42 -7.89 10.56
N THR A 101 1.85 -8.35 9.46
CA THR A 101 1.84 -9.77 9.10
C THR A 101 2.43 -9.99 7.71
N GLY A 102 3.45 -10.83 7.61
CA GLY A 102 3.96 -11.27 6.30
C GLY A 102 3.11 -12.40 5.75
N VAL A 103 2.45 -12.18 4.61
CA VAL A 103 1.54 -13.15 4.00
C VAL A 103 2.25 -14.06 2.99
N THR A 104 1.74 -15.29 2.88
CA THR A 104 2.21 -16.31 1.92
C THR A 104 1.23 -16.55 0.78
N ASP A 105 -0.03 -16.12 0.95
CA ASP A 105 -1.12 -16.25 -0.01
C ASP A 105 -1.57 -14.84 -0.42
N LEU A 106 -1.11 -14.38 -1.59
CA LEU A 106 -1.43 -13.07 -2.12
C LEU A 106 -2.92 -12.93 -2.49
N PRO A 107 -3.55 -13.87 -3.21
CA PRO A 107 -5.00 -13.82 -3.47
C PRO A 107 -5.84 -13.62 -2.21
N ALA A 108 -5.60 -14.42 -1.15
CA ALA A 108 -6.33 -14.29 0.10
C ALA A 108 -6.07 -12.95 0.79
N ALA A 109 -4.83 -12.44 0.72
CA ALA A 109 -4.48 -11.14 1.26
C ALA A 109 -5.16 -9.98 0.51
N VAL A 110 -5.29 -10.07 -0.81
CA VAL A 110 -6.00 -9.07 -1.63
C VAL A 110 -7.49 -9.06 -1.27
N GLN A 111 -8.12 -10.23 -1.15
CA GLN A 111 -9.55 -10.35 -0.84
C GLN A 111 -9.93 -9.77 0.53
N ARG A 112 -9.04 -9.80 1.52
CA ARG A 112 -9.29 -9.27 2.88
C ARG A 112 -8.90 -7.80 3.06
N SER A 113 -8.35 -7.15 2.04
CA SER A 113 -7.79 -5.80 2.16
C SER A 113 -8.72 -4.74 1.60
N GLN A 114 -8.96 -3.68 2.39
CA GLN A 114 -9.75 -2.53 1.96
C GLN A 114 -8.87 -1.49 1.28
N VAL A 115 -7.57 -1.48 1.60
CA VAL A 115 -6.57 -0.64 0.94
C VAL A 115 -5.41 -1.51 0.50
N ILE A 116 -4.95 -1.35 -0.73
CA ILE A 116 -3.83 -2.09 -1.31
C ILE A 116 -2.84 -1.09 -1.88
N VAL A 117 -1.57 -1.24 -1.55
CA VAL A 117 -0.46 -0.49 -2.18
C VAL A 117 0.40 -1.50 -2.93
N THR A 118 0.72 -1.21 -4.20
CA THR A 118 1.71 -1.95 -4.97
C THR A 118 2.91 -1.05 -5.24
N ALA A 119 4.10 -1.55 -4.92
CA ALA A 119 5.36 -0.82 -5.09
C ALA A 119 6.47 -1.80 -5.47
N THR A 120 6.32 -2.46 -6.61
CA THR A 120 7.26 -3.46 -7.13
C THR A 120 7.76 -3.13 -8.53
N PRO A 121 8.97 -3.56 -8.91
CA PRO A 121 9.43 -3.45 -10.30
C PRO A 121 8.91 -4.64 -11.13
N ALA A 122 7.64 -5.01 -10.98
CA ALA A 122 7.07 -6.16 -11.69
C ALA A 122 6.72 -5.80 -13.14
N THR A 123 7.04 -6.71 -14.05
CA THR A 123 6.64 -6.69 -15.46
C THR A 123 5.56 -7.74 -15.75
N LYS A 124 4.96 -8.29 -14.68
CA LYS A 124 3.90 -9.29 -14.72
C LYS A 124 2.83 -8.89 -13.73
N LEU A 125 1.58 -9.11 -14.12
CA LEU A 125 0.40 -8.84 -13.29
C LEU A 125 0.52 -9.52 -11.93
N LEU A 126 0.41 -8.73 -10.87
CA LEU A 126 0.45 -9.15 -9.48
C LEU A 126 -0.95 -9.22 -8.87
N ILE A 127 -1.82 -8.26 -9.21
CA ILE A 127 -3.18 -8.19 -8.68
C ILE A 127 -4.15 -8.55 -9.80
N GLN A 128 -4.84 -9.68 -9.64
CA GLN A 128 -5.91 -10.06 -10.56
C GLN A 128 -7.22 -9.35 -10.21
N ALA A 129 -7.99 -8.99 -11.23
CA ALA A 129 -9.24 -8.27 -11.03
C ALA A 129 -10.24 -9.04 -10.15
N ASP A 130 -10.28 -10.37 -10.26
CA ASP A 130 -11.24 -11.21 -9.53
C ASP A 130 -10.95 -11.34 -8.02
N TRP A 131 -9.75 -10.93 -7.58
CA TRP A 131 -9.39 -10.98 -6.16
C TRP A 131 -9.86 -9.73 -5.42
N VAL A 132 -9.96 -8.59 -6.12
CA VAL A 132 -10.22 -7.27 -5.53
C VAL A 132 -11.70 -7.11 -5.19
N GLN A 133 -12.00 -6.85 -3.91
CA GLN A 133 -13.37 -6.68 -3.46
C GLN A 133 -13.96 -5.31 -3.86
N PRO A 134 -15.29 -5.20 -3.98
CA PRO A 134 -15.95 -3.90 -4.09
C PRO A 134 -15.60 -2.97 -2.92
N GLY A 135 -15.29 -1.70 -3.22
CA GLY A 135 -14.93 -0.71 -2.19
C GLY A 135 -13.44 -0.70 -1.82
N THR A 136 -12.62 -1.59 -2.41
CA THR A 136 -11.17 -1.58 -2.20
C THR A 136 -10.52 -0.38 -2.90
N HIS A 137 -9.71 0.37 -2.16
CA HIS A 137 -8.82 1.39 -2.71
C HIS A 137 -7.46 0.77 -3.06
N LEU A 138 -6.95 1.07 -4.25
CA LEU A 138 -5.63 0.64 -4.70
C LEU A 138 -4.73 1.87 -4.89
N ASN A 139 -3.46 1.70 -4.59
CA ASN A 139 -2.43 2.68 -4.85
C ASN A 139 -1.31 1.96 -5.61
N ALA A 140 -1.25 2.21 -6.92
CA ALA A 140 -0.30 1.56 -7.82
C ALA A 140 0.86 2.51 -8.10
N ILE A 141 2.05 2.16 -7.60
CA ILE A 141 3.24 3.04 -7.62
C ILE A 141 4.37 2.40 -8.43
N GLY A 142 4.39 1.08 -8.57
CA GLY A 142 5.54 0.35 -9.10
C GLY A 142 5.73 0.45 -10.62
N ALA A 143 4.65 0.71 -11.37
CA ALA A 143 4.69 0.90 -12.82
C ALA A 143 4.97 2.36 -13.18
N ASP A 144 6.24 2.66 -13.45
CA ASP A 144 6.76 3.99 -13.79
C ASP A 144 7.69 3.96 -15.03
N MET A 145 7.82 2.81 -15.68
CA MET A 145 8.69 2.59 -16.83
C MET A 145 8.05 1.59 -17.80
N GLU A 146 8.40 1.69 -19.08
CA GLU A 146 7.90 0.81 -20.14
C GLU A 146 7.98 -0.67 -19.77
N GLY A 147 6.87 -1.38 -19.96
CA GLY A 147 6.75 -2.81 -19.70
C GLY A 147 6.56 -3.21 -18.23
N LYS A 148 6.58 -2.27 -17.28
CA LYS A 148 6.14 -2.53 -15.91
C LYS A 148 4.62 -2.48 -15.83
N GLN A 149 4.03 -3.44 -15.14
CA GLN A 149 2.59 -3.51 -14.91
C GLN A 149 2.33 -4.41 -13.72
N GLU A 150 1.61 -3.90 -12.72
CA GLU A 150 1.28 -4.65 -11.50
C GLU A 150 -0.17 -5.12 -11.51
N LEU A 151 -1.05 -4.48 -12.29
CA LEU A 151 -2.50 -4.65 -12.16
C LEU A 151 -3.16 -5.20 -13.43
N ASP A 152 -4.08 -6.14 -13.23
CA ASP A 152 -4.93 -6.64 -14.30
C ASP A 152 -5.80 -5.52 -14.88
N ALA A 153 -5.66 -5.27 -16.19
CA ALA A 153 -6.38 -4.22 -16.91
C ALA A 153 -7.91 -4.30 -16.79
N LYS A 154 -8.47 -5.49 -16.48
CA LYS A 154 -9.91 -5.64 -16.20
C LYS A 154 -10.37 -4.84 -14.99
N LEU A 155 -9.48 -4.46 -14.08
CA LEU A 155 -9.81 -3.57 -12.96
C LEU A 155 -10.34 -2.22 -13.45
N PHE A 156 -9.78 -1.66 -14.52
CA PHE A 156 -10.18 -0.37 -15.07
C PHE A 156 -11.60 -0.35 -15.65
N GLN A 157 -12.16 -1.51 -15.99
CA GLN A 157 -13.55 -1.61 -16.47
C GLN A 157 -14.57 -1.36 -15.35
N ARG A 158 -14.16 -1.47 -14.09
CA ARG A 158 -15.04 -1.36 -12.91
C ARG A 158 -14.48 -0.46 -11.81
N ALA A 159 -13.37 0.20 -12.07
CA ALA A 159 -12.69 1.12 -11.17
C ALA A 159 -12.82 2.54 -11.69
N GLN A 160 -12.84 3.51 -10.77
CA GLN A 160 -12.55 4.89 -11.09
C GLN A 160 -11.03 5.06 -11.04
N ALA A 161 -10.43 5.21 -12.21
CA ALA A 161 -9.01 5.46 -12.34
C ALA A 161 -8.74 6.95 -12.20
N TYR A 162 -7.68 7.27 -11.49
CA TYR A 162 -7.17 8.62 -11.37
C TYR A 162 -5.64 8.53 -11.52
N THR A 163 -5.01 9.63 -11.92
CA THR A 163 -3.56 9.71 -12.10
C THR A 163 -3.05 11.08 -11.68
N ASP A 164 -1.79 11.13 -11.25
CA ASP A 164 -1.08 12.38 -10.96
C ASP A 164 -0.72 13.12 -12.24
N ASP A 165 -0.22 12.40 -13.25
CA ASP A 165 0.11 12.90 -14.58
C ASP A 165 -0.53 12.00 -15.66
N VAL A 166 -1.42 12.57 -16.47
CA VAL A 166 -2.16 11.83 -17.51
C VAL A 166 -1.23 11.40 -18.65
N PRO A 167 -0.44 12.30 -19.28
CA PRO A 167 0.55 11.91 -20.28
C PRO A 167 1.45 10.76 -19.82
N GLN A 168 2.08 10.89 -18.65
CA GLN A 168 3.01 9.87 -18.16
C GLN A 168 2.29 8.54 -17.90
N ALA A 169 1.12 8.57 -17.25
CA ALA A 169 0.39 7.35 -16.95
C ALA A 169 -0.02 6.58 -18.21
N SER A 170 -0.40 7.30 -19.28
CA SER A 170 -0.81 6.70 -20.55
C SER A 170 0.32 6.07 -21.37
N GLU A 171 1.58 6.42 -21.07
CA GLU A 171 2.75 5.92 -21.79
C GLU A 171 3.46 4.79 -21.04
N VAL A 172 3.61 4.95 -19.72
CA VAL A 172 4.48 4.08 -18.89
C VAL A 172 3.85 3.68 -17.55
N GLY A 173 2.60 4.07 -17.29
CA GLY A 173 1.86 3.75 -16.07
C GLY A 173 1.00 2.49 -16.21
N GLU A 174 -0.05 2.40 -15.37
CA GLU A 174 -0.96 1.26 -15.39
C GLU A 174 -2.13 1.40 -16.41
N ILE A 175 -2.34 2.59 -16.98
CA ILE A 175 -3.48 2.95 -17.86
C ILE A 175 -3.00 3.05 -19.30
#